data_AF-A0AA41YUN5-F1
#
_entry.id   AF-A0AA41YUN5-F1
#
_cell.length_a   1.000
_cell.length_b   1.000
_cell.length_c   1.000
_cell.angle_alpha   90.00
_cell.angle_beta   90.00
_cell.angle_gamma   90.00
#
_symmetry.space_group_name_H-M   'P 1'
#
loop_
_entity.id
_entity.type
_entity.pdbx_description
1 polymer ?
#
loop_
_entity_poly.entity_id
_entity_poly.type
_entity_poly.pdbx_seq_one_letter_code
_entity_poly.pdbx_strand_id
1 'polypeptide(L)'
;MTPRERLESKLIAAKLGSTPKFMLEAAELISEQNRCLVDSDLVLDCLVEDEDMYPQMILRQKVLYEQIDPTVYILDGCLTLEGRSFFRAILNEVQEMRRSLRALNDDEFLDVYRRDILIYHADAQSRRKQRGASRDKWEEFNDPSFDADYSYWGIAPVWTEEESIVLSLGKDPDHVDRKSVGSPGPRGSLFRDKFDRRSKLVSLAIEAGDLSEPIRPKNFVEWAINIGFELPQALKNILPSSRAIQREVSTPDIHQNTLHMFYRILLGVLVKDYGFDFSKPDTDDQPGVFVKIENALIGAGVSVDAKTIRKHARRAQKWADAADLPIATRLRKKPTT
;
A
#
# COMPACT_ATOMS: atom_id res chain seq x y z
N MET A 1 2.49 -5.30 36.84
CA MET A 1 2.78 -4.19 35.91
C MET A 1 1.50 -3.50 35.47
N THR A 2 1.33 -2.25 35.89
CA THR A 2 0.21 -1.37 35.52
C THR A 2 0.28 -0.97 34.03
N PRO A 3 -0.81 -0.46 33.42
CA PRO A 3 -0.75 0.08 32.06
C PRO A 3 0.28 1.19 31.89
N ARG A 4 0.45 2.07 32.90
CA ARG A 4 1.44 3.15 32.88
C ARG A 4 2.87 2.60 32.87
N GLU A 5 3.19 1.64 33.74
CA GLU A 5 4.50 0.98 33.76
C GLU A 5 4.84 0.31 32.42
N ARG A 6 3.85 -0.28 31.73
CA ARG A 6 4.03 -0.83 30.37
C ARG A 6 4.43 0.22 29.34
N LEU A 7 3.89 1.45 29.46
CA LEU A 7 4.21 2.55 28.56
C LEU A 7 5.57 3.17 28.93
N GLU A 8 5.90 3.27 30.21
CA GLU A 8 7.21 3.72 30.70
C GLU A 8 8.33 2.84 30.13
N SER A 9 8.23 1.51 30.29
CA SER A 9 9.23 0.57 29.75
C SER A 9 9.38 0.68 28.23
N LYS A 10 8.26 0.80 27.49
CA LYS A 10 8.30 1.01 26.02
C LYS A 10 9.01 2.31 25.64
N LEU A 11 8.78 3.40 26.36
CA LEU A 11 9.39 4.69 26.09
C LEU A 11 10.88 4.70 26.42
N ILE A 12 11.27 4.06 27.52
CA ILE A 12 12.67 3.87 27.91
C ILE A 12 13.42 3.05 26.86
N ALA A 13 12.85 1.91 26.45
CA ALA A 13 13.43 1.08 25.40
C ALA A 13 13.55 1.82 24.05
N ALA A 14 12.58 2.71 23.74
CA ALA A 14 12.63 3.55 22.56
C ALA A 14 13.75 4.61 22.62
N LYS A 15 13.93 5.28 23.77
CA LYS A 15 14.97 6.30 23.96
C LYS A 15 16.38 5.70 23.93
N LEU A 16 16.55 4.51 24.51
CA LEU A 16 17.82 3.79 24.54
C LEU A 16 18.06 2.96 23.28
N GLY A 17 17.50 3.31 22.13
CA GLY A 17 17.42 2.47 20.92
C GLY A 17 18.73 1.93 20.31
N SER A 18 19.90 2.29 20.85
CA SER A 18 21.21 1.67 20.54
C SER A 18 21.59 0.53 21.49
N THR A 19 20.96 0.42 22.65
CA THR A 19 21.26 -0.57 23.68
C THR A 19 20.69 -1.93 23.30
N PRO A 20 21.47 -3.02 23.40
CA PRO A 20 20.98 -4.37 23.14
C PRO A 20 19.74 -4.71 23.98
N LYS A 21 18.74 -5.34 23.36
CA LYS A 21 17.45 -5.65 23.99
C LYS A 21 17.60 -6.39 25.32
N PHE A 22 18.53 -7.35 25.41
CA PHE A 22 18.76 -8.12 26.64
C PHE A 22 19.30 -7.27 27.79
N MET A 23 20.10 -6.24 27.51
CA MET A 23 20.60 -5.32 28.55
C MET A 23 19.48 -4.43 29.07
N LEU A 24 18.57 -4.00 28.19
CA LEU A 24 17.37 -3.25 28.58
C LEU A 24 16.44 -4.12 29.43
N GLU A 25 16.18 -5.36 29.03
CA GLU A 25 15.36 -6.30 29.79
C GLU A 25 15.96 -6.58 31.18
N ALA A 26 17.29 -6.77 31.26
CA ALA A 26 17.98 -6.94 32.53
C ALA A 26 17.86 -5.67 33.41
N ALA A 27 18.12 -4.49 32.84
CA ALA A 27 18.02 -3.21 33.54
C ALA A 27 16.60 -2.94 34.05
N GLU A 28 15.58 -3.26 33.26
CA GLU A 28 14.17 -3.15 33.65
C GLU A 28 13.83 -4.08 34.81
N LEU A 29 14.24 -5.36 34.74
CA LEU A 29 14.02 -6.35 35.78
C LEU A 29 14.66 -5.92 37.10
N ILE A 30 15.92 -5.48 37.06
CA ILE A 30 16.67 -5.00 38.23
C ILE A 30 16.00 -3.76 38.84
N SER A 31 15.57 -2.82 37.99
CA SER A 31 14.91 -1.60 38.42
C SER A 31 13.51 -1.86 39.00
N GLU A 32 12.76 -2.84 38.49
CA GLU A 32 11.42 -3.20 39.00
C GLU A 32 11.46 -3.87 40.37
N GLN A 33 12.46 -4.72 40.61
CA GLN A 33 12.57 -5.46 41.87
C GLN A 33 12.99 -4.55 43.04
N ASN A 34 13.33 -3.28 42.80
CA ASN A 34 13.80 -2.32 43.80
C ASN A 34 14.97 -2.87 44.66
N ARG A 35 15.64 -3.92 44.17
CA ARG A 35 16.62 -4.70 44.94
C ARG A 35 17.92 -3.95 45.17
N CYS A 36 18.14 -2.82 44.52
CA CYS A 36 19.44 -2.15 44.54
C CYS A 36 19.28 -0.63 44.60
N LEU A 37 19.16 -0.13 45.83
CA LEU A 37 19.45 1.26 46.17
C LEU A 37 20.92 1.46 46.56
N VAL A 38 21.73 0.41 46.67
CA VAL A 38 23.01 0.49 47.41
C VAL A 38 24.27 0.26 46.57
N ASP A 39 24.31 -0.65 45.59
CA ASP A 39 25.49 -0.75 44.70
C ASP A 39 25.19 -1.54 43.43
N SER A 40 25.51 -0.96 42.27
CA SER A 40 25.39 -1.60 40.97
C SER A 40 26.30 -2.83 40.78
N ASP A 41 27.28 -2.98 41.66
CA ASP A 41 28.30 -4.04 41.61
C ASP A 41 27.78 -5.34 42.17
N LEU A 42 27.02 -5.26 43.27
CA LEU A 42 26.27 -6.38 43.81
C LEU A 42 25.26 -6.95 42.80
N VAL A 43 24.69 -6.12 41.91
CA VAL A 43 23.81 -6.62 40.84
C VAL A 43 24.60 -7.42 39.81
N LEU A 44 25.71 -6.88 39.33
CA LEU A 44 26.56 -7.54 38.35
C LEU A 44 27.17 -8.81 38.91
N ASP A 45 27.53 -8.80 40.19
CA ASP A 45 28.05 -9.96 40.89
C ASP A 45 26.91 -10.98 41.17
N CYS A 46 25.70 -10.56 41.55
CA CYS A 46 24.54 -11.46 41.64
C CYS A 46 24.10 -12.03 40.28
N LEU A 47 24.21 -11.29 39.18
CA LEU A 47 23.95 -11.78 37.82
C LEU A 47 24.96 -12.86 37.39
N VAL A 48 26.16 -12.83 37.97
CA VAL A 48 27.26 -13.76 37.71
C VAL A 48 27.22 -14.96 38.66
N GLU A 49 26.75 -14.75 39.90
CA GLU A 49 26.67 -15.77 40.95
C GLU A 49 25.34 -16.56 40.94
N ASP A 50 24.25 -16.02 40.38
CA ASP A 50 22.96 -16.71 40.29
C ASP A 50 22.98 -17.72 39.11
N GLU A 51 23.29 -18.98 39.45
CA GLU A 51 23.37 -20.13 38.54
C GLU A 51 22.11 -20.35 37.69
N ASP A 52 20.95 -19.79 38.05
CA ASP A 52 19.69 -19.95 37.29
C ASP A 52 19.38 -18.77 36.36
N MET A 53 19.83 -17.56 36.70
CA MET A 53 19.56 -16.35 35.89
C MET A 53 20.47 -16.28 34.65
N TYR A 54 21.74 -16.66 34.84
CA TYR A 54 22.77 -16.64 33.79
C TYR A 54 22.44 -17.62 32.64
N PRO A 55 22.05 -18.89 32.88
CA PRO A 55 21.59 -19.79 31.83
C PRO A 55 20.26 -19.37 31.20
N GLN A 56 19.32 -18.75 31.93
CA GLN A 56 18.06 -18.29 31.33
C GLN A 56 18.25 -17.09 30.39
N MET A 57 19.18 -16.18 30.70
CA MET A 57 19.58 -15.10 29.79
C MET A 57 20.23 -15.66 28.52
N ILE A 58 21.11 -16.65 28.66
CA ILE A 58 21.77 -17.35 27.55
C ILE A 58 20.76 -18.18 26.72
N LEU A 59 19.86 -18.93 27.37
CA LEU A 59 18.86 -19.80 26.74
C LEU A 59 17.78 -19.01 25.98
N ARG A 60 17.31 -17.87 26.51
CA ARG A 60 16.38 -16.99 25.79
C ARG A 60 17.01 -16.36 24.54
N GLN A 61 18.33 -16.16 24.53
CA GLN A 61 19.05 -15.65 23.36
C GLN A 61 19.38 -16.74 22.33
N LYS A 62 19.71 -17.97 22.77
CA LYS A 62 20.02 -19.11 21.89
C LYS A 62 18.85 -19.50 20.98
N VAL A 63 17.61 -19.30 21.42
CA VAL A 63 16.38 -19.53 20.64
C VAL A 63 16.19 -18.53 19.49
N LEU A 64 16.93 -17.41 19.47
CA LEU A 64 16.77 -16.34 18.49
C LEU A 64 17.85 -16.31 17.39
N TYR A 65 18.97 -17.03 17.54
CA TYR A 65 20.10 -16.99 16.60
C TYR A 65 20.76 -18.37 16.47
N GLU A 66 20.34 -19.16 15.49
CA GLU A 66 20.78 -20.55 15.31
C GLU A 66 22.12 -20.75 14.56
N GLN A 67 22.84 -19.71 14.14
CA GLN A 67 23.96 -19.94 13.18
C GLN A 67 25.35 -19.36 13.46
N ILE A 68 25.59 -18.55 14.50
CA ILE A 68 26.96 -18.22 14.96
C ILE A 68 26.84 -17.98 16.48
N ASP A 69 27.87 -18.30 17.29
CA ASP A 69 27.92 -18.01 18.73
C ASP A 69 28.75 -16.73 19.03
N PRO A 70 28.20 -15.52 18.82
CA PRO A 70 28.76 -14.26 19.32
C PRO A 70 28.47 -14.02 20.81
N THR A 71 27.74 -14.94 21.47
CA THR A 71 27.28 -14.82 22.85
C THR A 71 28.42 -14.95 23.87
N VAL A 72 29.45 -15.73 23.55
CA VAL A 72 30.67 -15.82 24.38
C VAL A 72 31.40 -14.47 24.47
N TYR A 73 31.44 -13.68 23.40
CA TYR A 73 32.16 -12.40 23.37
C TYR A 73 31.41 -11.25 24.05
N ILE A 74 30.08 -11.23 23.98
CA ILE A 74 29.28 -10.14 24.56
C ILE A 74 29.23 -10.26 26.10
N LEU A 75 29.15 -11.49 26.61
CA LEU A 75 29.11 -11.74 28.05
C LEU A 75 30.48 -11.58 28.70
N ASP A 76 31.56 -12.06 28.07
CA ASP A 76 32.93 -11.80 28.53
C ASP A 76 33.22 -10.30 28.56
N GLY A 77 32.72 -9.56 27.56
CA GLY A 77 32.72 -8.09 27.54
C GLY A 77 32.02 -7.45 28.74
N CYS A 78 30.88 -8.00 29.20
CA CYS A 78 30.15 -7.48 30.38
C CYS A 78 30.88 -7.75 31.70
N LEU A 79 31.74 -8.78 31.74
CA LEU A 79 32.57 -9.11 32.91
C LEU A 79 33.79 -8.20 33.01
N THR A 80 34.24 -7.60 31.91
CA THR A 80 35.30 -6.59 31.93
C THR A 80 34.88 -5.35 32.72
N LEU A 81 35.87 -4.63 33.28
CA LEU A 81 35.64 -3.36 33.97
C LEU A 81 34.91 -2.33 33.09
N GLU A 82 35.20 -2.33 31.78
CA GLU A 82 34.55 -1.44 30.81
C GLU A 82 33.08 -1.82 30.60
N GLY A 83 32.77 -3.11 30.43
CA GLY A 83 31.39 -3.58 30.28
C GLY A 83 30.54 -3.36 31.53
N ARG A 84 31.11 -3.60 32.71
CA ARG A 84 30.47 -3.25 34.00
C ARG A 84 30.15 -1.76 34.06
N SER A 85 31.12 -0.91 33.76
CA SER A 85 30.94 0.56 33.77
C SER A 85 29.86 1.01 32.77
N PHE A 86 29.82 0.41 31.59
CA PHE A 86 28.79 0.67 30.58
C PHE A 86 27.39 0.25 31.07
N PHE A 87 27.25 -0.93 31.67
CA PHE A 87 25.97 -1.40 32.21
C PHE A 87 25.48 -0.52 33.37
N ARG A 88 26.38 -0.06 34.25
CA ARG A 88 26.05 0.92 35.31
C ARG A 88 25.51 2.21 34.73
N ALA A 89 26.14 2.73 33.66
CA ALA A 89 25.66 3.93 32.99
C ALA A 89 24.23 3.75 32.47
N ILE A 90 23.94 2.62 31.81
CA ILE A 90 22.59 2.29 31.33
C ILE A 90 21.59 2.19 32.51
N LEU A 91 21.95 1.48 33.58
CA LEU A 91 21.09 1.34 34.77
C LEU A 91 20.75 2.71 35.38
N ASN A 92 21.75 3.57 35.55
CA ASN A 92 21.55 4.91 36.08
C ASN A 92 20.64 5.75 35.17
N GLU A 93 20.85 5.68 33.86
CA GLU A 93 20.02 6.38 32.87
C GLU A 93 18.56 5.88 32.90
N VAL A 94 18.34 4.56 32.96
CA VAL A 94 17.01 3.95 33.12
C VAL A 94 16.32 4.42 34.41
N GLN A 95 17.05 4.44 35.52
CA GLN A 95 16.52 4.88 36.80
C GLN A 95 16.16 6.38 36.78
N GLU A 96 17.01 7.22 36.22
CA GLU A 96 16.77 8.66 36.10
C GLU A 96 15.57 8.96 35.19
N MET A 97 15.44 8.26 34.07
CA MET A 97 14.26 8.35 33.21
C MET A 97 13.00 7.91 33.94
N ARG A 98 13.02 6.79 34.67
CA ARG A 98 11.84 6.35 35.46
C ARG A 98 11.46 7.39 36.51
N ARG A 99 12.42 7.96 37.24
CA ARG A 99 12.15 9.02 38.22
C ARG A 99 11.51 10.23 37.54
N SER A 100 12.05 10.65 36.40
CA SER A 100 11.53 11.78 35.62
C SER A 100 10.11 11.52 35.10
N LEU A 101 9.84 10.33 34.54
CA LEU A 101 8.52 9.95 34.01
C LEU A 101 7.46 9.79 35.11
N ARG A 102 7.87 9.33 36.31
CA ARG A 102 6.97 9.19 37.47
C ARG A 102 6.65 10.54 38.13
N ALA A 103 7.49 11.55 37.96
CA ALA A 103 7.23 12.90 38.45
C ALA A 103 6.16 13.64 37.63
N LEU A 104 5.89 13.20 36.39
CA LEU A 104 4.85 13.77 35.52
C LEU A 104 3.45 13.31 35.94
N ASN A 105 2.46 14.18 35.76
CA ASN A 105 1.07 13.76 35.83
C ASN A 105 0.69 12.90 34.61
N ASP A 106 -0.50 12.28 34.63
CA ASP A 106 -0.91 11.33 33.58
C ASP A 106 -1.01 11.97 32.19
N ASP A 107 -1.50 13.21 32.09
CA ASP A 107 -1.66 13.93 30.81
C ASP A 107 -0.30 14.30 30.22
N GLU A 108 0.59 14.87 31.04
CA GLU A 108 1.96 15.21 30.66
C GLU A 108 2.75 13.97 30.21
N PHE A 109 2.61 12.85 30.94
CA PHE A 109 3.22 11.59 30.58
C PHE A 109 2.74 11.09 29.22
N LEU A 110 1.42 11.14 28.96
CA LEU A 110 0.85 10.69 27.69
C LEU A 110 1.32 11.55 26.52
N ASP A 111 1.47 12.86 26.71
CA ASP A 111 1.99 13.76 25.68
C ASP A 111 3.47 13.47 25.35
N VAL A 112 4.31 13.29 26.37
CA VAL A 112 5.71 12.88 26.19
C VAL A 112 5.77 11.52 25.50
N TYR A 113 4.98 10.54 25.95
CA TYR A 113 4.93 9.21 25.35
C TYR A 113 4.55 9.28 23.87
N ARG A 114 3.46 9.98 23.52
CA ARG A 114 3.01 10.10 22.12
C ARG A 114 4.07 10.76 21.24
N ARG A 115 4.66 11.87 21.69
CA ARG A 115 5.68 12.58 20.91
C ARG A 115 6.89 11.68 20.65
N ASP A 116 7.44 11.10 21.71
CA ASP A 116 8.73 10.42 21.63
C ASP A 116 8.60 9.03 20.98
N ILE A 117 7.47 8.32 21.17
CA ILE A 117 7.23 7.04 20.51
C ILE A 117 7.00 7.20 19.00
N LEU A 118 6.36 8.30 18.58
CA LEU A 118 6.19 8.61 17.16
C LEU A 118 7.53 8.89 16.49
N ILE A 119 8.40 9.66 17.15
CA ILE A 119 9.77 9.91 16.68
C ILE A 119 10.53 8.59 16.56
N TYR A 120 10.51 7.76 17.62
CA TYR A 120 11.19 6.46 17.60
C TYR A 120 10.69 5.55 16.48
N HIS A 121 9.37 5.48 16.25
CA HIS A 121 8.83 4.67 15.17
C HIS A 121 9.23 5.19 13.79
N ALA A 122 9.22 6.51 13.59
CA ALA A 122 9.69 7.13 12.35
C ALA A 122 11.19 6.85 12.11
N ASP A 123 12.02 6.96 13.15
CA ASP A 123 13.46 6.67 13.09
C ASP A 123 13.73 5.18 12.86
N ALA A 124 13.05 4.30 13.57
CA ALA A 124 13.16 2.85 13.41
C ALA A 124 12.74 2.43 11.99
N GLN A 125 11.67 3.04 11.45
CA GLN A 125 11.25 2.81 10.08
C GLN A 125 12.30 3.33 9.08
N SER A 126 12.87 4.51 9.33
CA SER A 126 13.93 5.08 8.49
C SER A 126 15.19 4.21 8.50
N ARG A 127 15.63 3.73 9.67
CA ARG A 127 16.76 2.79 9.80
C ARG A 127 16.47 1.46 9.11
N ARG A 128 15.24 0.94 9.21
CA ARG A 128 14.82 -0.27 8.48
C ARG A 128 14.89 -0.05 6.98
N LYS A 129 14.39 1.08 6.46
CA LYS A 129 14.48 1.44 5.05
C LYS A 129 15.93 1.60 4.59
N GLN A 130 16.79 2.25 5.37
CA GLN A 130 18.21 2.40 5.05
C GLN A 130 18.93 1.05 5.03
N ARG A 131 18.71 0.19 6.04
CA ARG A 131 19.28 -1.17 6.07
C ARG A 131 18.77 -2.03 4.94
N GLY A 132 17.47 -1.93 4.63
CA GLY A 132 16.84 -2.57 3.48
C GLY A 132 17.52 -2.13 2.19
N ALA A 133 17.60 -0.82 1.94
CA ALA A 133 18.25 -0.26 0.75
C ALA A 133 19.74 -0.66 0.61
N SER A 134 20.50 -0.66 1.71
CA SER A 134 21.91 -1.08 1.69
C SER A 134 22.08 -2.57 1.39
N ARG A 135 21.10 -3.41 1.78
CA ARG A 135 21.12 -4.84 1.46
C ARG A 135 20.58 -5.12 0.07
N ASP A 136 19.52 -4.43 -0.33
CA ASP A 136 18.95 -4.45 -1.68
C ASP A 136 20.04 -4.24 -2.72
N LYS A 137 21.00 -3.34 -2.46
CA LYS A 137 22.14 -3.08 -3.35
C LYS A 137 22.88 -4.34 -3.84
N TRP A 138 22.87 -5.42 -3.06
CA TRP A 138 23.55 -6.68 -3.38
C TRP A 138 22.62 -7.80 -3.85
N GLU A 139 21.32 -7.54 -3.94
CA GLU A 139 20.35 -8.49 -4.47
C GLU A 139 20.40 -8.50 -5.99
N GLU A 140 20.19 -9.67 -6.60
CA GLU A 140 20.35 -9.89 -8.05
C GLU A 140 19.44 -8.98 -8.88
N PHE A 141 18.21 -8.73 -8.42
CA PHE A 141 17.26 -7.84 -9.11
C PHE A 141 17.74 -6.38 -9.20
N ASN A 142 18.79 -5.97 -8.48
CA ASN A 142 19.38 -4.63 -8.65
C ASN A 142 20.58 -4.61 -9.59
N ASP A 143 21.00 -5.75 -10.14
CA ASP A 143 21.98 -5.80 -11.22
C ASP A 143 21.39 -5.14 -12.49
N PRO A 144 22.10 -4.18 -13.12
CA PRO A 144 21.66 -3.56 -14.37
C PRO A 144 21.49 -4.56 -15.53
N SER A 145 22.16 -5.72 -15.49
CA SER A 145 21.97 -6.77 -16.49
C SER A 145 20.56 -7.38 -16.46
N PHE A 146 19.80 -7.16 -15.38
CA PHE A 146 18.42 -7.63 -15.23
C PHE A 146 17.41 -6.52 -15.57
N ASP A 147 17.86 -5.41 -16.16
CA ASP A 147 16.96 -4.37 -16.68
C ASP A 147 16.21 -4.90 -17.91
N ALA A 148 14.91 -4.61 -17.98
CA ALA A 148 14.07 -5.19 -19.02
C ALA A 148 14.41 -4.67 -20.42
N ASP A 149 14.52 -5.59 -21.41
CA ASP A 149 14.51 -5.21 -22.82
C ASP A 149 13.10 -4.88 -23.30
N TYR A 150 12.74 -3.61 -23.18
CA TYR A 150 11.44 -3.11 -23.63
C TYR A 150 11.22 -3.20 -25.15
N SER A 151 12.27 -3.38 -25.96
CA SER A 151 12.11 -3.61 -27.40
C SER A 151 11.51 -4.97 -27.66
N TYR A 152 11.93 -5.97 -26.89
CA TYR A 152 11.41 -7.35 -26.92
C TYR A 152 10.05 -7.44 -26.21
N TRP A 153 9.99 -7.01 -24.95
CA TRP A 153 8.77 -7.13 -24.14
C TRP A 153 7.62 -6.25 -24.62
N GLY A 154 7.92 -5.16 -25.33
CA GLY A 154 6.92 -4.25 -25.88
C GLY A 154 6.17 -4.79 -27.09
N ILE A 155 6.77 -5.72 -27.85
CA ILE A 155 6.12 -6.40 -28.98
C ILE A 155 5.44 -7.71 -28.58
N ALA A 156 5.65 -8.17 -27.34
CA ALA A 156 4.99 -9.36 -26.82
C ALA A 156 3.45 -9.20 -26.91
N PRO A 157 2.71 -10.18 -27.46
CA PRO A 157 1.28 -10.02 -27.71
C PRO A 157 0.48 -9.90 -26.41
N VAL A 158 0.92 -10.59 -25.36
CA VAL A 158 0.33 -10.63 -24.03
C VAL A 158 1.42 -10.81 -22.97
N TRP A 159 1.12 -10.39 -21.75
CA TRP A 159 1.89 -10.61 -20.53
C TRP A 159 1.08 -11.42 -19.53
N THR A 160 1.76 -12.18 -18.69
CA THR A 160 1.20 -12.72 -17.45
C THR A 160 1.04 -11.60 -16.40
N GLU A 161 0.27 -11.88 -15.33
CA GLU A 161 0.18 -10.96 -14.18
C GLU A 161 1.58 -10.59 -13.67
N GLU A 162 2.43 -11.61 -13.49
CA GLU A 162 3.76 -11.48 -12.94
C GLU A 162 4.69 -10.67 -13.84
N GLU A 163 4.75 -11.00 -15.14
CA GLU A 163 5.52 -10.24 -16.14
C GLU A 163 5.14 -8.76 -16.13
N SER A 164 3.84 -8.45 -16.08
CA SER A 164 3.38 -7.07 -16.05
C SER A 164 3.88 -6.29 -14.84
N ILE A 165 3.96 -6.95 -13.67
CA ILE A 165 4.48 -6.37 -12.43
C ILE A 165 5.99 -6.16 -12.54
N VAL A 166 6.73 -7.16 -12.98
CA VAL A 166 8.20 -7.12 -13.09
C VAL A 166 8.63 -6.05 -14.11
N LEU A 167 7.99 -6.01 -15.28
CA LEU A 167 8.23 -5.01 -16.32
C LEU A 167 7.92 -3.59 -15.83
N SER A 168 6.83 -3.45 -15.06
CA SER A 168 6.47 -2.16 -14.47
C SER A 168 7.56 -1.64 -13.53
N LEU A 169 8.34 -2.53 -12.90
CA LEU A 169 9.42 -2.20 -11.97
C LEU A 169 10.76 -1.94 -12.66
N GLY A 170 10.85 -2.06 -13.99
CA GLY A 170 12.10 -1.86 -14.70
C GLY A 170 12.90 -3.14 -14.96
N LYS A 171 12.37 -4.31 -14.62
CA LYS A 171 13.15 -5.56 -14.59
C LYS A 171 12.68 -6.56 -15.63
N ASP A 172 13.58 -7.45 -16.01
CA ASP A 172 13.33 -8.52 -16.96
C ASP A 172 12.63 -9.72 -16.27
N PRO A 173 11.41 -10.09 -16.69
CA PRO A 173 10.71 -11.27 -16.19
C PRO A 173 11.47 -12.59 -16.34
N ASP A 174 12.40 -12.72 -17.28
CA ASP A 174 13.20 -13.94 -17.45
C ASP A 174 14.23 -14.13 -16.31
N HIS A 175 14.56 -13.05 -15.60
CA HIS A 175 15.54 -13.05 -14.51
C HIS A 175 14.93 -12.78 -13.13
N VAL A 176 13.83 -12.03 -13.08
CA VAL A 176 13.18 -11.64 -11.82
C VAL A 176 11.77 -12.19 -11.78
N ASP A 177 11.56 -13.22 -10.97
CA ASP A 177 10.25 -13.84 -10.74
C ASP A 177 9.82 -13.70 -9.25
N ARG A 178 8.57 -14.05 -8.93
CA ARG A 178 8.01 -14.03 -7.57
C ARG A 178 8.79 -14.93 -6.62
N LYS A 179 9.44 -15.99 -7.11
CA LYS A 179 10.26 -16.90 -6.27
C LYS A 179 11.58 -16.23 -5.86
N SER A 180 12.22 -15.51 -6.77
CA SER A 180 13.43 -14.72 -6.52
C SER A 180 13.15 -13.60 -5.52
N VAL A 181 11.99 -12.93 -5.63
CA VAL A 181 11.54 -11.87 -4.72
C VAL A 181 11.06 -12.43 -3.36
N GLY A 182 10.41 -13.59 -3.38
CA GLY A 182 9.70 -14.20 -2.24
C GLY A 182 10.56 -14.98 -1.25
N SER A 183 11.82 -15.27 -1.59
CA SER A 183 12.77 -15.88 -0.64
C SER A 183 12.92 -14.98 0.59
N PRO A 184 13.02 -15.49 1.84
CA PRO A 184 13.06 -14.66 3.05
C PRO A 184 14.26 -13.72 3.03
N GLY A 185 14.04 -12.51 2.53
CA GLY A 185 15.07 -11.50 2.39
C GLY A 185 15.03 -10.49 3.52
N PRO A 186 15.89 -9.49 3.43
CA PRO A 186 15.94 -8.43 4.42
C PRO A 186 14.61 -7.68 4.49
N ARG A 187 14.02 -7.62 5.69
CA ARG A 187 12.83 -6.79 5.95
C ARG A 187 13.13 -5.33 5.58
N GLY A 188 12.21 -4.69 4.87
CA GLY A 188 12.33 -3.29 4.46
C GLY A 188 12.99 -3.06 3.10
N SER A 189 13.09 -4.11 2.26
CA SER A 189 13.46 -3.98 0.85
C SER A 189 12.44 -3.13 0.10
N LEU A 190 12.90 -2.03 -0.51
CA LEU A 190 12.01 -1.12 -1.24
C LEU A 190 11.48 -1.76 -2.52
N PHE A 191 12.28 -2.61 -3.16
CA PHE A 191 11.87 -3.32 -4.37
C PHE A 191 10.76 -4.33 -4.06
N ARG A 192 10.96 -5.16 -3.04
CA ARG A 192 9.96 -6.17 -2.63
C ARG A 192 8.66 -5.53 -2.16
N ASP A 193 8.74 -4.45 -1.38
CA ASP A 193 7.56 -3.69 -0.95
C ASP A 193 6.77 -3.13 -2.17
N LYS A 194 7.48 -2.65 -3.21
CA LYS A 194 6.84 -2.19 -4.46
C LYS A 194 6.25 -3.36 -5.24
N PHE A 195 6.94 -4.49 -5.33
CA PHE A 195 6.47 -5.70 -5.99
C PHE A 195 5.17 -6.21 -5.36
N ASP A 196 5.15 -6.41 -4.04
CA ASP A 196 3.98 -6.91 -3.31
C ASP A 196 2.78 -5.98 -3.46
N ARG A 197 3.02 -4.66 -3.34
CA ARG A 197 1.96 -3.66 -3.50
C ARG A 197 1.39 -3.66 -4.91
N ARG A 198 2.23 -3.74 -5.95
CA ARG A 198 1.78 -3.79 -7.34
C ARG A 198 1.06 -5.09 -7.64
N SER A 199 1.59 -6.22 -7.18
CA SER A 199 0.95 -7.52 -7.35
C SER A 199 -0.47 -7.52 -6.77
N LYS A 200 -0.65 -7.02 -5.55
CA LYS A 200 -1.98 -6.89 -4.96
C LYS A 200 -2.93 -6.03 -5.80
N LEU A 201 -2.44 -4.92 -6.35
CA LEU A 201 -3.28 -4.01 -7.15
C LEU A 201 -3.62 -4.57 -8.53
N VAL A 202 -2.68 -5.24 -9.19
CA VAL A 202 -2.91 -5.90 -10.48
C VAL A 202 -3.91 -7.04 -10.30
N SER A 203 -3.72 -7.90 -9.30
CA SER A 203 -4.68 -8.97 -8.96
C SER A 203 -6.09 -8.43 -8.72
N LEU A 204 -6.24 -7.37 -7.92
CA LEU A 204 -7.55 -6.73 -7.72
C LEU A 204 -8.15 -6.13 -9.00
N ALA A 205 -7.34 -5.59 -9.89
CA ALA A 205 -7.82 -5.05 -11.17
C ALA A 205 -8.27 -6.15 -12.13
N ILE A 206 -7.63 -7.33 -12.09
CA ILE A 206 -8.08 -8.51 -12.81
C ILE A 206 -9.42 -8.99 -12.25
N GLU A 207 -9.54 -9.10 -10.93
CA GLU A 207 -10.79 -9.49 -10.26
C GLU A 207 -11.95 -8.52 -10.56
N ALA A 208 -11.66 -7.22 -10.65
CA ALA A 208 -12.64 -6.20 -11.00
C ALA A 208 -13.02 -6.16 -12.50
N GLY A 209 -12.27 -6.87 -13.36
CA GLY A 209 -12.45 -6.85 -14.82
C GLY A 209 -11.87 -5.61 -15.52
N ASP A 210 -11.10 -4.78 -14.80
CA ASP A 210 -10.37 -3.65 -15.40
C ASP A 210 -9.20 -4.13 -16.27
N LEU A 211 -8.60 -5.27 -15.89
CA LEU A 211 -7.61 -6.00 -16.67
C LEU A 211 -8.15 -7.40 -16.99
N SER A 212 -7.76 -7.95 -18.14
CA SER A 212 -8.09 -9.31 -18.55
C SER A 212 -6.84 -10.18 -18.55
N GLU A 213 -6.93 -11.44 -18.15
CA GLU A 213 -5.85 -12.41 -18.31
C GLU A 213 -6.07 -13.25 -19.59
N PRO A 214 -5.05 -13.37 -20.48
CA PRO A 214 -3.72 -12.78 -20.41
C PRO A 214 -3.72 -11.27 -20.73
N ILE A 215 -2.81 -10.52 -20.09
CA ILE A 215 -2.83 -9.05 -20.05
C ILE A 215 -2.19 -8.47 -21.32
N ARG A 216 -2.90 -7.62 -22.06
CA ARG A 216 -2.28 -6.92 -23.20
C ARG A 216 -1.39 -5.77 -22.70
N PRO A 217 -0.15 -5.61 -23.24
CA PRO A 217 0.77 -4.54 -22.83
C PRO A 217 0.13 -3.15 -22.82
N LYS A 218 -0.60 -2.83 -23.90
CA LYS A 218 -1.28 -1.54 -24.05
C LYS A 218 -2.28 -1.27 -22.92
N ASN A 219 -3.13 -2.25 -22.64
CA ASN A 219 -4.16 -2.13 -21.60
C ASN A 219 -3.54 -1.95 -20.22
N PHE A 220 -2.48 -2.70 -19.93
CA PHE A 220 -1.75 -2.57 -18.66
C PHE A 220 -1.13 -1.19 -18.50
N VAL A 221 -0.41 -0.68 -19.51
CA VAL A 221 0.26 0.62 -19.41
C VAL A 221 -0.76 1.75 -19.29
N GLU A 222 -1.87 1.71 -20.04
CA GLU A 222 -2.96 2.68 -19.93
C GLU A 222 -3.60 2.66 -18.54
N TRP A 223 -3.96 1.46 -18.03
CA TRP A 223 -4.50 1.28 -16.68
C TRP A 223 -3.53 1.81 -15.61
N ALA A 224 -2.25 1.44 -15.69
CA ALA A 224 -1.22 1.84 -14.75
C ALA A 224 -1.01 3.36 -14.72
N ILE A 225 -1.02 4.03 -15.88
CA ILE A 225 -0.97 5.50 -15.96
C ILE A 225 -2.20 6.13 -15.29
N ASN A 226 -3.39 5.59 -15.54
CA ASN A 226 -4.65 6.13 -15.00
C ASN A 226 -4.72 6.07 -13.47
N ILE A 227 -4.14 5.04 -12.85
CA ILE A 227 -4.08 4.90 -11.38
C ILE A 227 -2.86 5.60 -10.76
N GLY A 228 -1.99 6.22 -11.57
CA GLY A 228 -0.80 6.93 -11.11
C GLY A 228 0.39 6.03 -10.76
N PHE A 229 0.55 4.88 -11.40
CA PHE A 229 1.76 4.07 -11.25
C PHE A 229 2.99 4.77 -11.85
N GLU A 230 4.09 4.72 -11.10
CA GLU A 230 5.41 5.08 -11.59
C GLU A 230 5.92 4.00 -12.56
N LEU A 231 5.74 4.21 -13.85
CA LEU A 231 6.30 3.34 -14.89
C LEU A 231 7.63 3.91 -15.44
N PRO A 232 8.61 3.05 -15.76
CA PRO A 232 9.80 3.42 -16.52
C PRO A 232 9.44 4.12 -17.83
N GLN A 233 10.19 5.16 -18.21
CA GLN A 233 9.86 5.95 -19.40
C GLN A 233 9.93 5.10 -20.68
N ALA A 234 10.86 4.14 -20.75
CA ALA A 234 10.96 3.21 -21.86
C ALA A 234 9.67 2.38 -22.02
N LEU A 235 9.10 1.86 -20.92
CA LEU A 235 7.81 1.17 -20.93
C LEU A 235 6.65 2.06 -21.37
N LYS A 236 6.63 3.33 -20.95
CA LYS A 236 5.63 4.31 -21.41
C LYS A 236 5.73 4.58 -22.91
N ASN A 237 6.94 4.53 -23.47
CA ASN A 237 7.21 4.76 -24.89
C ASN A 237 6.86 3.55 -25.77
N ILE A 238 6.68 2.35 -25.19
CA ILE A 238 6.17 1.17 -25.91
C ILE A 238 4.78 1.43 -26.45
N LEU A 239 3.97 2.22 -25.74
CA LEU A 239 2.74 2.74 -26.31
C LEU A 239 3.14 3.57 -27.54
N PRO A 240 2.82 3.14 -28.78
CA PRO A 240 3.06 3.96 -29.95
C PRO A 240 2.46 5.32 -29.63
N SER A 241 3.33 6.33 -29.53
CA SER A 241 3.01 7.66 -29.01
C SER A 241 1.63 8.01 -29.53
N SER A 242 0.65 8.08 -28.62
CA SER A 242 -0.77 7.99 -28.97
C SER A 242 -1.20 9.01 -30.02
N ARG A 243 -0.39 10.05 -30.29
CA ARG A 243 -0.53 10.97 -31.42
C ARG A 243 -0.50 10.32 -32.82
N ALA A 244 0.15 9.17 -33.03
CA ALA A 244 0.18 8.50 -34.33
C ALA A 244 -1.05 7.61 -34.56
N ILE A 245 -1.59 6.97 -33.52
CA ILE A 245 -2.78 6.11 -33.62
C ILE A 245 -4.08 6.90 -33.38
N GLN A 246 -4.03 8.03 -32.69
CA GLN A 246 -5.14 8.99 -32.67
C GLN A 246 -5.42 9.62 -34.05
N ARG A 247 -4.53 9.46 -35.04
CA ARG A 247 -4.83 9.89 -36.43
C ARG A 247 -5.70 8.91 -37.22
N GLU A 248 -5.94 7.68 -36.77
CA GLU A 248 -6.80 6.74 -37.52
C GLU A 248 -8.02 6.21 -36.74
N VAL A 249 -8.09 6.42 -35.42
CA VAL A 249 -9.37 6.34 -34.68
C VAL A 249 -9.46 7.49 -33.68
N SER A 250 -9.28 8.72 -34.16
CA SER A 250 -10.11 9.78 -33.60
C SER A 250 -11.54 9.31 -33.83
N THR A 251 -12.32 9.07 -32.78
CA THR A 251 -13.76 9.20 -32.95
C THR A 251 -13.93 10.57 -33.60
N PRO A 252 -14.42 10.66 -34.84
CA PRO A 252 -14.54 11.94 -35.51
C PRO A 252 -15.28 12.82 -34.52
N ASP A 253 -14.66 13.93 -34.13
CA ASP A 253 -15.21 14.85 -33.13
C ASP A 253 -16.68 15.03 -33.50
N ILE A 254 -17.58 14.39 -32.74
CA ILE A 254 -18.94 14.17 -33.20
C ILE A 254 -19.50 15.57 -33.22
N HIS A 255 -19.62 16.13 -34.42
CA HIS A 255 -20.04 17.49 -34.61
C HIS A 255 -21.29 17.71 -33.75
N GLN A 256 -21.33 18.78 -32.95
CA GLN A 256 -22.37 18.95 -31.92
C GLN A 256 -23.78 18.71 -32.48
N ASN A 257 -24.04 19.11 -33.72
CA ASN A 257 -25.27 18.83 -34.45
C ASN A 257 -25.62 17.32 -34.58
N THR A 258 -24.64 16.48 -34.87
CA THR A 258 -24.79 15.02 -34.93
C THR A 258 -25.09 14.44 -33.56
N LEU A 259 -24.41 14.92 -32.52
CA LEU A 259 -24.69 14.52 -31.14
C LEU A 259 -26.11 14.93 -30.71
N HIS A 260 -26.54 16.14 -31.05
CA HIS A 260 -27.88 16.65 -30.80
C HIS A 260 -28.95 15.87 -31.59
N MET A 261 -28.66 15.45 -32.82
CA MET A 261 -29.54 14.58 -33.60
C MET A 261 -29.68 13.20 -32.93
N PHE A 262 -28.57 12.62 -32.48
CA PHE A 262 -28.59 11.39 -31.70
C PHE A 262 -29.43 11.54 -30.42
N TYR A 263 -29.30 12.65 -29.69
CA TYR A 263 -30.13 12.93 -28.51
C TYR A 263 -31.62 13.04 -28.85
N ARG A 264 -32.00 13.66 -29.97
CA ARG A 264 -33.41 13.67 -30.41
C ARG A 264 -33.96 12.28 -30.67
N ILE A 265 -33.19 11.44 -31.37
CA ILE A 265 -33.57 10.06 -31.65
C ILE A 265 -33.72 9.27 -30.35
N LEU A 266 -32.72 9.36 -29.46
CA LEU A 266 -32.71 8.68 -28.18
C LEU A 266 -33.93 9.07 -27.32
N LEU A 267 -34.22 10.38 -27.19
CA LEU A 267 -35.41 10.85 -26.46
C LEU A 267 -36.72 10.35 -27.09
N GLY A 268 -36.81 10.36 -28.42
CA GLY A 268 -38.00 9.86 -29.13
C GLY A 268 -38.26 8.38 -28.88
N VAL A 269 -37.23 7.54 -29.00
CA VAL A 269 -37.29 6.10 -28.72
C VAL A 269 -37.66 5.83 -27.27
N LEU A 270 -37.02 6.55 -26.33
CA LEU A 270 -37.29 6.41 -24.89
C LEU A 270 -38.77 6.65 -24.56
N VAL A 271 -39.38 7.73 -25.08
CA VAL A 271 -40.80 8.00 -24.80
C VAL A 271 -41.71 7.02 -25.53
N LYS A 272 -41.50 6.81 -26.84
CA LYS A 272 -42.45 6.09 -27.69
C LYS A 272 -42.46 4.59 -27.42
N ASP A 273 -41.28 3.97 -27.38
CA ASP A 273 -41.17 2.52 -27.40
C ASP A 273 -40.97 1.94 -25.99
N TYR A 274 -40.44 2.75 -25.07
CA TYR A 274 -40.16 2.32 -23.70
C TYR A 274 -41.00 3.02 -22.62
N GLY A 275 -41.86 3.96 -23.01
CA GLY A 275 -42.76 4.66 -22.09
C GLY A 275 -42.03 5.50 -21.03
N PHE A 276 -40.82 5.95 -21.33
CA PHE A 276 -39.99 6.71 -20.39
C PHE A 276 -40.62 8.07 -20.10
N ASP A 277 -40.84 8.36 -18.82
CA ASP A 277 -41.45 9.62 -18.37
C ASP A 277 -40.40 10.58 -17.80
N PHE A 278 -40.05 11.60 -18.60
CA PHE A 278 -39.12 12.67 -18.24
C PHE A 278 -39.66 13.68 -17.23
N SER A 279 -40.95 13.62 -16.87
CA SER A 279 -41.52 14.51 -15.85
C SER A 279 -41.14 14.10 -14.43
N LYS A 280 -40.67 12.86 -14.25
CA LYS A 280 -40.19 12.39 -12.95
C LYS A 280 -38.76 12.92 -12.73
N PRO A 281 -38.51 13.56 -11.58
CA PRO A 281 -37.24 14.22 -11.30
C PRO A 281 -36.07 13.24 -11.22
N ASP A 282 -36.35 11.96 -10.98
CA ASP A 282 -35.32 10.94 -10.94
C ASP A 282 -35.53 9.83 -11.98
N THR A 283 -34.56 9.72 -12.88
CA THR A 283 -34.43 8.55 -13.79
C THR A 283 -34.25 7.23 -13.02
N ASP A 284 -33.88 7.30 -11.74
CA ASP A 284 -33.76 6.13 -10.86
C ASP A 284 -35.13 5.59 -10.40
N ASP A 285 -36.24 6.32 -10.65
CA ASP A 285 -37.61 5.84 -10.42
C ASP A 285 -38.11 4.87 -11.51
N GLN A 286 -37.33 4.64 -12.57
CA GLN A 286 -37.67 3.72 -13.68
C GLN A 286 -36.51 2.78 -14.04
N PRO A 287 -35.94 2.03 -13.07
CA PRO A 287 -34.74 1.23 -13.30
C PRO A 287 -34.96 0.15 -14.36
N GLY A 288 -36.19 -0.37 -14.45
CA GLY A 288 -36.56 -1.40 -15.43
C GLY A 288 -36.55 -0.93 -16.89
N VAL A 289 -36.65 0.37 -17.17
CA VAL A 289 -36.65 0.86 -18.56
C VAL A 289 -35.27 0.68 -19.19
N PHE A 290 -34.19 1.07 -18.49
CA PHE A 290 -32.84 0.99 -19.03
C PHE A 290 -32.36 -0.46 -19.20
N VAL A 291 -32.76 -1.37 -18.31
CA VAL A 291 -32.48 -2.81 -18.45
C VAL A 291 -33.20 -3.39 -19.68
N LYS A 292 -34.43 -2.96 -19.97
CA LYS A 292 -35.14 -3.37 -21.19
C LYS A 292 -34.43 -2.88 -22.46
N ILE A 293 -33.87 -1.68 -22.45
CA ILE A 293 -33.12 -1.12 -23.59
C ILE A 293 -31.79 -1.86 -23.77
N GLU A 294 -31.07 -2.08 -22.67
CA GLU A 294 -29.84 -2.88 -22.65
C GLU A 294 -30.07 -4.26 -23.26
N ASN A 295 -31.09 -4.99 -22.80
CA ASN A 295 -31.44 -6.31 -23.36
C ASN A 295 -31.81 -6.25 -24.85
N ALA A 296 -32.52 -5.20 -25.29
CA ALA A 296 -32.87 -5.01 -26.69
C ALA A 296 -31.63 -4.73 -27.57
N LEU A 297 -30.69 -3.91 -27.09
CA LEU A 297 -29.43 -3.63 -27.76
C LEU A 297 -28.55 -4.88 -27.83
N ILE A 298 -28.46 -5.65 -26.75
CA ILE A 298 -27.77 -6.94 -26.72
C ILE A 298 -28.37 -7.90 -27.75
N GLY A 299 -29.70 -7.97 -27.83
CA GLY A 299 -30.41 -8.77 -28.85
C GLY A 299 -30.13 -8.31 -30.29
N ALA A 300 -29.77 -7.04 -30.50
CA ALA A 300 -29.35 -6.48 -31.78
C ALA A 300 -27.83 -6.57 -32.02
N GLY A 301 -27.07 -7.23 -31.14
CA GLY A 301 -25.62 -7.38 -31.24
C GLY A 301 -24.81 -6.16 -30.77
N VAL A 302 -25.44 -5.23 -30.05
CA VAL A 302 -24.80 -4.00 -29.53
C VAL A 302 -24.71 -4.09 -28.00
N SER A 303 -23.50 -4.25 -27.47
CA SER A 303 -23.28 -4.32 -26.02
C SER A 303 -23.10 -2.91 -25.43
N VAL A 304 -24.08 -2.45 -24.66
CA VAL A 304 -24.03 -1.18 -23.91
C VAL A 304 -24.71 -1.37 -22.56
N ASP A 305 -24.02 -1.02 -21.48
CA ASP A 305 -24.55 -1.17 -20.12
C ASP A 305 -25.69 -0.18 -19.81
N ALA A 306 -26.65 -0.60 -18.97
CA ALA A 306 -27.78 0.25 -18.57
C ALA A 306 -27.38 1.59 -17.92
N LYS A 307 -26.21 1.66 -17.26
CA LYS A 307 -25.69 2.87 -16.61
C LYS A 307 -25.21 3.89 -17.66
N THR A 308 -24.63 3.43 -18.76
CA THR A 308 -24.22 4.22 -19.91
C THR A 308 -25.44 4.75 -20.65
N ILE A 309 -26.46 3.91 -20.88
CA ILE A 309 -27.73 4.35 -21.48
C ILE A 309 -28.38 5.45 -20.61
N ARG A 310 -28.46 5.23 -19.28
CA ARG A 310 -28.99 6.23 -18.32
C ARG A 310 -28.22 7.54 -18.36
N LYS A 311 -26.88 7.47 -18.40
CA LYS A 311 -26.00 8.65 -18.51
C LYS A 311 -26.30 9.46 -19.77
N HIS A 312 -26.46 8.81 -20.91
CA HIS A 312 -26.76 9.48 -22.17
C HIS A 312 -28.20 10.02 -22.22
N ALA A 313 -29.17 9.32 -21.64
CA ALA A 313 -30.54 9.82 -21.50
C ALA A 313 -30.60 11.11 -20.66
N ARG A 314 -29.90 11.16 -19.52
CA ARG A 314 -29.80 12.37 -18.68
C ARG A 314 -29.16 13.55 -19.42
N ARG A 315 -28.11 13.29 -20.21
CA ARG A 315 -27.46 14.32 -21.05
C ARG A 315 -28.39 14.84 -22.13
N ALA A 316 -29.12 13.93 -22.80
CA ALA A 316 -30.09 14.29 -23.82
C ALA A 316 -31.24 15.14 -23.24
N GLN A 317 -31.74 14.81 -22.05
CA GLN A 317 -32.77 15.59 -21.34
C GLN A 317 -32.27 17.00 -21.01
N LYS A 318 -31.11 17.12 -20.35
CA LYS A 318 -30.52 18.44 -20.04
C LYS A 318 -30.32 19.32 -21.27
N TRP A 319 -29.89 18.72 -22.37
CA TRP A 319 -29.75 19.43 -23.64
C TRP A 319 -31.12 19.88 -24.20
N ALA A 320 -32.13 19.01 -24.15
CA ALA A 320 -33.48 19.35 -24.62
C ALA A 320 -34.13 20.47 -23.79
N ASP A 321 -33.93 20.45 -22.48
CA ASP A 321 -34.40 21.52 -21.57
C ASP A 321 -33.70 22.85 -21.89
N ALA A 322 -32.39 22.84 -22.12
CA ALA A 322 -31.64 24.04 -22.49
C ALA A 322 -32.02 24.59 -23.89
N ALA A 323 -32.43 23.72 -24.80
CA ALA A 323 -32.86 24.07 -26.15
C ALA A 323 -34.37 24.37 -26.27
N ASP A 324 -35.11 24.40 -25.15
CA ASP A 324 -36.56 24.58 -25.07
C ASP A 324 -37.34 23.68 -26.05
N LEU A 325 -36.88 22.43 -26.19
CA LEU A 325 -37.50 21.51 -27.12
C LEU A 325 -38.84 21.00 -26.56
N PRO A 326 -39.93 21.04 -27.35
CA PRO A 326 -41.27 20.69 -26.88
C PRO A 326 -41.49 19.19 -26.66
N ILE A 327 -40.43 18.39 -26.65
CA ILE A 327 -40.47 16.93 -26.49
C ILE A 327 -41.06 16.58 -25.10
N ALA A 328 -40.71 17.35 -24.07
CA ALA A 328 -41.25 17.17 -22.71
C ALA A 328 -42.66 17.74 -22.52
N THR A 329 -43.05 18.80 -23.26
CA THR A 329 -44.33 19.51 -23.06
C THR A 329 -45.47 18.99 -23.91
N ARG A 330 -45.22 18.47 -25.13
CA ARG A 330 -46.28 17.94 -26.00
C ARG A 330 -46.75 16.54 -25.64
N LEU A 331 -45.88 15.70 -25.04
CA LEU A 331 -46.21 14.35 -24.62
C LEU A 331 -46.90 14.29 -23.25
N ARG A 332 -46.91 15.39 -22.48
CA ARG A 332 -47.64 15.53 -21.19
C ARG A 332 -49.15 15.50 -21.34
N LYS A 333 -49.69 15.88 -22.49
CA LYS A 333 -51.14 15.81 -22.75
C LYS A 333 -51.46 14.44 -23.34
N LYS A 334 -51.58 13.41 -22.47
CA LYS A 334 -52.37 12.23 -22.85
C LYS A 334 -53.76 12.76 -23.25
N PRO A 335 -54.28 12.45 -24.45
CA PRO A 335 -55.69 12.70 -24.72
C PRO A 335 -56.48 11.89 -23.70
N THR A 336 -57.14 12.58 -22.77
CA THR A 336 -58.19 11.99 -21.94
C THR A 336 -59.30 11.56 -22.87
N THR A 337 -59.28 10.29 -23.27
CA THR A 337 -60.43 9.56 -23.80
C THR A 337 -61.27 9.03 -22.67
#